data_AF-A0A526TJ62-F1
#
_entry.id   AF-A0A526TJ62-F1
#
_cell.length_a   1.000
_cell.length_b   1.000
_cell.length_c   1.000
_cell.angle_alpha   90.00
_cell.angle_beta   90.00
_cell.angle_gamma   90.00
#
_symmetry.space_group_name_H-M   'P 1'
#
loop_
_entity.id
_entity.type
_entity.pdbx_description
1 polymer ?
#
loop_
_entity_poly.entity_id
_entity_poly.type
_entity_poly.pdbx_seq_one_letter_code
_entity_poly.pdbx_strand_id
1 'polypeptide(L)'
;GENVGGSQAAFADRMNAEATRLGMNGTHFVNPNGLYSPDQYTTARDLAVLVMAIRREFPQYAPWFSIEGLAVGKKAIPNYNLLIGRYPGADGMKTGFVCPSGFNMIGSATRNGRTLVAVVLGEKSA
;
A
#
# COMPACT_ATOMS: atom_id res chain seq x y z
N GLY A 1 11.04 -10.26 1.75
CA GLY A 1 12.25 -9.43 1.84
C GLY A 1 13.47 -10.25 1.51
N GLU A 2 13.80 -11.22 2.34
CA GLU A 2 15.04 -12.02 2.25
C GLU A 2 15.19 -12.79 0.94
N ASN A 3 14.15 -13.45 0.43
CA ASN A 3 14.22 -14.18 -0.84
C ASN A 3 14.49 -13.29 -2.08
N VAL A 4 14.32 -11.98 -1.96
CA VAL A 4 14.49 -11.03 -3.08
C VAL A 4 15.69 -10.11 -2.86
N GLY A 5 15.97 -9.72 -1.61
CA GLY A 5 17.07 -8.83 -1.25
C GLY A 5 18.26 -9.53 -0.58
N GLY A 6 18.22 -10.82 -0.29
CA GLY A 6 19.22 -11.54 0.52
C GLY A 6 19.10 -11.27 2.03
N SER A 7 18.71 -10.06 2.42
CA SER A 7 18.37 -9.68 3.80
C SER A 7 17.23 -8.66 3.83
N GLN A 8 16.66 -8.38 5.01
CA GLN A 8 15.65 -7.31 5.16
C GLN A 8 16.24 -5.92 4.89
N ALA A 9 17.47 -5.67 5.36
CA ALA A 9 18.17 -4.41 5.15
C ALA A 9 18.43 -4.15 3.65
N ALA A 10 18.99 -5.14 2.95
CA ALA A 10 19.26 -5.01 1.52
C ALA A 10 17.96 -4.89 0.70
N PHE A 11 16.85 -5.46 1.16
CA PHE A 11 15.55 -5.21 0.54
C PHE A 11 15.06 -3.78 0.80
N ALA A 12 15.26 -3.22 1.99
CA ALA A 12 14.93 -1.82 2.29
C ALA A 12 15.76 -0.85 1.42
N ASP A 13 17.04 -1.12 1.19
CA ASP A 13 17.88 -0.34 0.27
C ASP A 13 17.30 -0.31 -1.14
N ARG A 14 16.81 -1.45 -1.64
CA ARG A 14 16.11 -1.52 -2.92
C ARG A 14 14.81 -0.73 -2.93
N MET A 15 14.05 -0.77 -1.84
CA MET A 15 12.82 0.05 -1.70
C MET A 15 13.15 1.55 -1.78
N ASN A 16 14.23 1.99 -1.14
CA ASN A 16 14.67 3.39 -1.17
C ASN A 16 15.22 3.81 -2.55
N ALA A 17 15.89 2.91 -3.26
CA ALA A 17 16.31 3.13 -4.64
C ALA A 17 15.10 3.33 -5.57
N GLU A 18 14.07 2.49 -5.43
CA GLU A 18 12.82 2.66 -6.19
C GLU A 18 12.06 3.93 -5.79
N ALA A 19 11.99 4.27 -4.50
CA ALA A 19 11.42 5.53 -4.04
C ALA A 19 12.11 6.73 -4.71
N THR A 20 13.43 6.71 -4.78
CA THR A 20 14.23 7.74 -5.46
C THR A 20 13.93 7.77 -6.97
N ARG A 21 13.90 6.61 -7.65
CA ARG A 21 13.57 6.51 -9.09
C ARG A 21 12.20 7.12 -9.40
N LEU A 22 11.23 6.91 -8.51
CA LEU A 22 9.87 7.41 -8.64
C LEU A 22 9.73 8.89 -8.22
N GLY A 23 10.76 9.50 -7.63
CA GLY A 23 10.73 10.89 -7.14
C GLY A 23 9.99 11.07 -5.81
N MET A 24 9.89 10.00 -5.01
CA MET A 24 9.28 9.99 -3.68
C MET A 24 10.22 10.61 -2.62
N ASN A 25 10.51 11.90 -2.77
CA ASN A 25 11.55 12.61 -2.00
C ASN A 25 11.21 12.81 -0.51
N GLY A 26 9.97 12.56 -0.10
CA GLY A 26 9.53 12.60 1.30
C GLY A 26 9.37 11.21 1.91
N THR A 27 10.05 10.19 1.38
CA THR A 27 9.91 8.79 1.80
C THR A 27 11.24 8.14 2.15
N HIS A 28 11.28 7.41 3.26
CA HIS A 28 12.37 6.54 3.65
C HIS A 28 11.82 5.23 4.25
N PHE A 29 12.30 4.10 3.74
CA PHE A 29 11.93 2.76 4.20
C PHE A 29 13.09 2.13 4.98
N VAL A 30 12.77 1.56 6.14
CA VAL A 30 13.73 0.84 7.00
C VAL A 30 13.48 -0.66 6.96
N ASN A 31 12.23 -1.06 6.68
CA ASN A 31 11.83 -2.46 6.61
C ASN A 31 10.75 -2.69 5.53
N PRO A 32 10.58 -3.94 5.07
CA PRO A 32 9.61 -4.26 4.02
C PRO A 32 8.15 -4.35 4.48
N ASN A 33 7.90 -4.36 5.79
CA ASN A 33 6.60 -4.74 6.35
C ASN A 33 5.81 -3.58 6.97
N GLY A 34 6.43 -2.42 7.19
CA GLY A 34 5.77 -1.25 7.77
C GLY A 34 5.81 -1.20 9.29
N LEU A 35 6.49 -2.14 9.97
CA LEU A 35 6.65 -2.07 11.43
C LEU A 35 7.37 -0.76 11.82
N TYR A 36 7.02 -0.25 12.99
CA TYR A 36 7.48 1.07 13.43
C TYR A 36 9.01 1.16 13.50
N SER A 37 9.53 2.24 12.93
CA SER A 37 10.88 2.75 13.13
C SER A 37 10.79 4.28 13.07
N PRO A 38 11.52 5.01 13.93
CA PRO A 38 11.52 6.49 13.88
C PRO A 38 12.05 7.02 12.54
N ASP A 39 12.91 6.25 11.86
CA ASP A 39 13.48 6.64 10.57
C ASP A 39 12.59 6.26 9.38
N GLN A 40 11.49 5.52 9.60
CA GLN A 40 10.59 5.10 8.53
C GLN A 40 9.43 6.10 8.36
N TYR A 41 9.38 6.77 7.22
CA TYR A 41 8.37 7.79 6.93
C TYR A 41 8.02 7.87 5.44
N THR A 42 6.88 8.48 5.14
CA THR A 42 6.41 8.77 3.77
C THR A 42 5.46 9.96 3.80
N THR A 43 4.99 10.39 2.63
CA THR A 43 3.96 11.44 2.50
C THR A 43 2.76 10.93 1.69
N ALA A 44 1.61 11.59 1.84
CA ALA A 44 0.42 11.25 1.05
C ALA A 44 0.68 11.40 -0.46
N ARG A 45 1.49 12.39 -0.85
CA ARG A 45 1.90 12.63 -2.24
C ARG A 45 2.73 11.46 -2.78
N ASP A 46 3.73 11.03 -2.03
CA ASP A 46 4.64 9.98 -2.47
C ASP A 46 3.93 8.64 -2.59
N LEU A 47 3.02 8.33 -1.66
CA LEU A 47 2.16 7.15 -1.75
C LEU A 47 1.24 7.22 -2.99
N ALA A 48 0.71 8.40 -3.35
CA ALA A 48 -0.05 8.55 -4.58
C ALA A 48 0.83 8.29 -5.83
N VAL A 49 2.08 8.75 -5.84
CA VAL A 49 3.06 8.44 -6.91
C VAL A 49 3.29 6.93 -7.00
N LEU A 50 3.51 6.26 -5.88
CA LEU A 50 3.70 4.81 -5.82
C LEU A 50 2.50 4.05 -6.38
N VAL A 51 1.27 4.45 -6.01
CA VAL A 51 0.04 3.84 -6.55
C VAL A 51 -0.02 3.98 -8.07
N MET A 52 0.29 5.16 -8.60
CA MET A 52 0.30 5.41 -10.04
C MET A 52 1.36 4.55 -10.75
N ALA A 53 2.55 4.38 -10.15
CA ALA A 53 3.60 3.51 -10.68
C ALA A 53 3.15 2.04 -10.70
N ILE A 54 2.62 1.52 -9.59
CA ILE A 54 2.11 0.14 -9.50
C ILE A 54 1.07 -0.15 -10.59
N ARG A 55 0.09 0.75 -10.76
CA ARG A 55 -0.98 0.53 -11.75
C ARG A 55 -0.51 0.59 -13.20
N ARG A 56 0.53 1.39 -13.49
CA ARG A 56 1.07 1.57 -14.85
C ARG A 56 2.08 0.48 -15.21
N GLU A 57 3.00 0.20 -14.31
CA GLU A 57 4.13 -0.71 -14.54
C GLU A 57 3.75 -2.18 -14.28
N PHE A 58 2.76 -2.42 -13.40
CA PHE A 58 2.37 -3.77 -12.99
C PHE A 58 0.86 -4.04 -13.02
N PRO A 59 0.15 -3.75 -14.14
CA PRO A 59 -1.30 -3.95 -14.22
C PRO A 59 -1.74 -5.40 -13.99
N GLN A 60 -0.86 -6.38 -14.24
CA GLN A 60 -1.12 -7.81 -14.00
C GLN A 60 -1.40 -8.14 -12.52
N TYR A 61 -0.97 -7.31 -11.57
CA TYR A 61 -1.23 -7.52 -10.14
C TYR A 61 -2.46 -6.79 -9.62
N ALA A 62 -3.14 -5.98 -10.44
CA ALA A 62 -4.36 -5.27 -10.04
C ALA A 62 -5.41 -6.18 -9.38
N PRO A 63 -5.68 -7.42 -9.86
CA PRO A 63 -6.66 -8.30 -9.23
C PRO A 63 -6.37 -8.62 -7.76
N TRP A 64 -5.10 -8.57 -7.32
CA TRP A 64 -4.73 -8.90 -5.94
C TRP A 64 -5.26 -7.88 -4.94
N PHE A 65 -5.38 -6.61 -5.33
CA PHE A 65 -5.89 -5.54 -4.47
C PHE A 65 -7.41 -5.56 -4.32
N SER A 66 -8.11 -6.29 -5.20
CA SER A 66 -9.57 -6.43 -5.21
C SER A 66 -10.07 -7.72 -4.56
N ILE A 67 -9.18 -8.55 -4.01
CA ILE A 67 -9.58 -9.78 -3.30
C ILE A 67 -10.34 -9.39 -2.02
N GLU A 68 -11.60 -9.82 -1.89
CA GLU A 68 -12.45 -9.51 -0.72
C GLU A 68 -12.03 -10.26 0.55
N GLY A 69 -11.36 -11.40 0.40
CA GLY A 69 -10.82 -12.19 1.50
C GLY A 69 -10.14 -13.46 1.01
N LEU A 70 -9.35 -14.06 1.88
CA LEU A 70 -8.62 -15.30 1.63
C LEU A 70 -9.14 -16.41 2.53
N ALA A 71 -9.30 -17.61 1.98
CA ALA A 71 -9.54 -18.81 2.76
C ALA A 71 -8.21 -19.52 3.04
N VAL A 72 -7.89 -19.73 4.32
CA VAL A 72 -6.71 -20.48 4.77
C VAL A 72 -7.20 -21.63 5.65
N GLY A 73 -7.21 -22.84 5.09
CA GLY A 73 -7.85 -23.99 5.73
C GLY A 73 -9.34 -23.73 5.96
N LYS A 74 -9.78 -23.80 7.24
CA LYS A 74 -11.17 -23.49 7.63
C LYS A 74 -11.40 -22.01 7.99
N LYS A 75 -10.37 -21.17 7.95
CA LYS A 75 -10.45 -19.77 8.38
C LYS A 75 -10.61 -18.85 7.17
N ALA A 76 -11.59 -17.96 7.22
CA ALA A 76 -11.70 -16.83 6.31
C ALA A 76 -10.97 -15.62 6.92
N ILE A 77 -10.11 -14.98 6.12
CA ILE A 77 -9.40 -13.75 6.46
C ILE A 77 -9.97 -12.65 5.55
N PRO A 78 -10.84 -11.77 6.07
CA PRO A 78 -11.42 -10.72 5.26
C PRO A 78 -10.34 -9.68 4.88
N ASN A 79 -10.56 -8.98 3.77
CA ASN A 79 -9.77 -7.81 3.44
C ASN A 79 -10.07 -6.68 4.45
N TYR A 80 -9.02 -6.08 4.99
CA TYR A 80 -9.15 -4.94 5.90
C TYR A 80 -9.58 -3.66 5.19
N ASN A 81 -9.39 -3.57 3.88
CA ASN A 81 -9.90 -2.47 3.07
C ASN A 81 -11.42 -2.65 2.86
N LEU A 82 -12.21 -1.97 3.69
CA LEU A 82 -13.67 -2.05 3.69
C LEU A 82 -14.33 -1.46 2.43
N LEU A 83 -13.59 -0.80 1.54
CA LEU A 83 -14.14 -0.36 0.26
C LEU A 83 -14.35 -1.53 -0.70
N ILE A 84 -13.51 -2.57 -0.62
CA ILE A 84 -13.57 -3.73 -1.50
C ILE A 84 -14.87 -4.50 -1.24
N GLY A 85 -15.64 -4.76 -2.30
CA GLY A 85 -16.96 -5.40 -2.23
C GLY A 85 -18.10 -4.49 -1.74
N ARG A 86 -17.82 -3.25 -1.30
CA ARG A 86 -18.85 -2.34 -0.72
C ARG A 86 -18.99 -1.02 -1.44
N TYR A 87 -17.90 -0.47 -1.98
CA TYR A 87 -17.93 0.76 -2.76
C TYR A 87 -17.90 0.44 -4.26
N PRO A 88 -18.86 0.90 -5.07
CA PRO A 88 -18.92 0.54 -6.48
C PRO A 88 -17.63 0.90 -7.23
N GLY A 89 -17.04 -0.08 -7.92
CA GLY A 89 -15.79 0.10 -8.67
C GLY A 89 -14.52 0.17 -7.83
N ALA A 90 -14.57 -0.06 -6.51
CA ALA A 90 -13.38 -0.15 -5.68
C ALA A 90 -12.47 -1.30 -6.14
N ASP A 91 -11.19 -0.99 -6.33
CA ASP A 91 -10.19 -1.90 -6.89
C ASP A 91 -8.83 -1.81 -6.18
N GLY A 92 -8.81 -1.25 -4.97
CA GLY A 92 -7.63 -1.20 -4.11
C GLY A 92 -7.76 -0.16 -2.98
N MET A 93 -6.71 0.10 -2.21
CA MET A 93 -5.41 -0.57 -2.21
C MET A 93 -5.15 -1.11 -0.80
N LYS A 94 -4.50 -0.34 0.07
CA LYS A 94 -3.91 -0.83 1.32
C LYS A 94 -4.34 0.05 2.50
N THR A 95 -4.72 -0.59 3.59
CA THR A 95 -4.91 0.02 4.92
C THR A 95 -3.65 -0.11 5.78
N GLY A 96 -3.47 0.72 6.79
CA GLY A 96 -2.33 0.61 7.72
C GLY A 96 -2.60 1.26 9.07
N PHE A 97 -2.06 0.66 10.13
CA PHE A 97 -2.14 1.20 11.48
C PHE A 97 -0.90 0.79 12.29
N VAL A 98 -0.25 1.78 12.89
CA VAL A 98 0.62 1.65 14.06
C VAL A 98 0.30 2.80 15.01
N CYS A 99 0.50 2.63 16.32
CA CYS A 99 0.14 3.66 17.30
C CYS A 99 0.70 5.06 16.96
N PRO A 100 1.96 5.20 16.50
CA PRO A 100 2.51 6.52 16.14
C PRO A 100 1.95 7.14 14.86
N SER A 101 1.36 6.33 13.95
CA SER A 101 0.88 6.81 12.65
C SER A 101 -0.62 7.07 12.59
N GLY A 102 -1.39 6.66 13.60
CA GLY A 102 -2.86 6.58 13.49
C GLY A 102 -3.32 5.61 12.39
N PHE A 103 -4.58 5.76 11.98
CA PHE A 103 -5.18 4.99 10.88
C PHE A 103 -4.84 5.62 9.53
N ASN A 104 -4.45 4.77 8.58
CA ASN A 104 -4.03 5.17 7.24
C ASN A 104 -4.77 4.32 6.20
N MET A 105 -5.12 4.95 5.08
CA MET A 105 -5.87 4.32 4.01
C MET A 105 -5.43 4.86 2.65
N ILE A 106 -5.12 3.94 1.74
CA ILE A 106 -5.01 4.20 0.30
C ILE A 106 -6.14 3.45 -0.36
N GLY A 107 -7.12 4.19 -0.89
CA GLY A 107 -8.24 3.65 -1.65
C GLY A 107 -8.13 3.97 -3.14
N SER A 108 -8.56 3.05 -4.01
CA SER A 108 -8.76 3.33 -5.43
C SER A 108 -10.09 2.78 -5.93
N ALA A 109 -10.67 3.49 -6.91
CA ALA A 109 -11.85 3.04 -7.61
C ALA A 109 -11.82 3.43 -9.08
N THR A 110 -12.26 2.52 -9.94
CA THR A 110 -12.35 2.73 -11.40
C THR A 110 -13.80 2.68 -11.85
N ARG A 111 -14.26 3.73 -12.54
CA ARG A 111 -15.61 3.82 -13.13
C ARG A 111 -15.51 4.49 -14.51
N ASN A 112 -16.19 3.92 -15.51
CA ASN A 112 -16.23 4.46 -16.87
C ASN A 112 -14.83 4.75 -17.45
N GLY A 113 -13.86 3.86 -17.23
CA GLY A 113 -12.48 4.02 -17.68
C GLY A 113 -11.64 5.05 -16.91
N ARG A 114 -12.20 5.70 -15.88
CA ARG A 114 -11.48 6.67 -15.02
C ARG A 114 -11.22 6.09 -13.64
N THR A 115 -9.96 6.11 -13.24
CA THR A 115 -9.52 5.72 -11.89
C THR A 115 -9.32 6.96 -11.02
N LEU A 116 -9.80 6.90 -9.78
CA LEU A 116 -9.47 7.83 -8.72
C LEU A 116 -8.72 7.12 -7.59
N VAL A 117 -7.79 7.84 -6.97
CA VAL A 117 -7.00 7.38 -5.83
C VAL A 117 -7.14 8.40 -4.71
N ALA A 118 -7.41 7.92 -3.49
CA ALA A 118 -7.47 8.71 -2.28
C ALA A 118 -6.43 8.18 -1.28
N VAL A 119 -5.61 9.08 -0.73
CA VAL A 119 -4.63 8.77 0.31
C VAL A 119 -4.97 9.59 1.55
N VAL A 120 -5.24 8.90 2.65
CA VAL A 120 -5.59 9.48 3.95
C VAL A 120 -4.62 8.93 4.98
N LEU A 121 -3.99 9.81 5.75
CA LEU A 121 -2.98 9.44 6.75
C LEU A 121 -3.29 10.11 8.10
N GLY A 122 -3.01 9.42 9.21
CA GLY A 122 -3.06 10.02 10.55
C GLY A 122 -4.44 10.14 11.18
N GLU A 123 -5.43 9.35 10.74
CA GLU A 123 -6.78 9.43 11.31
C GLU A 123 -6.84 8.85 12.72
N LYS A 124 -7.73 9.42 13.55
CA LYS A 124 -7.93 8.98 14.94
C LYS A 124 -8.76 7.69 15.05
N SER A 125 -9.55 7.39 14.03
CA SER A 125 -10.41 6.21 13.94
C SER A 125 -10.36 5.60 12.54
N ALA A 126 -10.69 4.31 12.46
CA ALA A 126 -10.83 3.57 11.21
C ALA A 126 -12.09 3.95 10.42
#